data_AF-A0A7S1RJH0-F1
#
_entry.id   AF-A0A7S1RJH0-F1
#
_cell.length_a   1.000
_cell.length_b   1.000
_cell.length_c   1.000
_cell.angle_alpha   90.00
_cell.angle_beta   90.00
_cell.angle_gamma   90.00
#
_symmetry.space_group_name_H-M   'P 1'
#
loop_
_entity.id
_entity.type
_entity.pdbx_description
1 polymer ?
#
loop_
_entity_poly.entity_id
_entity_poly.type
_entity_poly.pdbx_seq_one_letter_code
_entity_poly.pdbx_strand_id
1 'polypeptide(L)'
;NSLQELAPSVFGLEKLGRLLLQDNRFERLPEGLGRLERVHHLNAADNKLSSVPTPVLEMPALAELWLAGNPIDRQGLQEDPALEGLLRRREARINNILISKVGPVVIDLRVCGLDG
;
A
#
# COMPACT_ATOMS: atom_id res chain seq x y z
N ASN A 1 -10.01 -11.75 -11.47
CA ASN A 1 -9.04 -12.88 -11.46
C ASN A 1 -9.26 -13.74 -10.20
N SER A 2 -8.63 -14.91 -10.10
CA SER A 2 -8.80 -15.84 -8.96
C SER A 2 -7.48 -16.15 -8.23
N LEU A 3 -6.46 -15.29 -8.35
CA LEU A 3 -5.19 -15.50 -7.66
C LEU A 3 -5.38 -15.37 -6.15
N GLN A 4 -4.72 -16.25 -5.41
CA GLN A 4 -4.73 -16.31 -3.95
C GLN A 4 -3.33 -16.10 -3.36
N GLU A 5 -2.28 -16.38 -4.15
CA GLU A 5 -0.89 -16.31 -3.73
C GLU A 5 0.00 -15.75 -4.86
N LEU A 6 1.12 -15.13 -4.47
CA LEU A 6 2.17 -14.69 -5.39
C LEU A 6 3.32 -15.68 -5.36
N ALA A 7 3.87 -15.98 -6.54
CA ALA A 7 5.07 -16.79 -6.64
C ALA A 7 6.26 -16.08 -5.95
N PRO A 8 7.13 -16.79 -5.21
CA PRO A 8 8.26 -16.19 -4.52
C PRO A 8 9.23 -15.41 -5.41
N SER A 9 9.29 -15.74 -6.70
CA SER A 9 10.10 -15.03 -7.70
C SER A 9 9.71 -13.57 -7.87
N VAL A 10 8.45 -13.20 -7.58
CA VAL A 10 7.98 -11.80 -7.63
C VAL A 10 8.77 -10.93 -6.67
N PHE A 11 9.19 -11.46 -5.52
CA PHE A 11 9.87 -10.69 -4.47
C PHE A 11 11.31 -10.29 -4.83
N GLY A 12 11.87 -10.86 -5.91
CA GLY A 12 13.20 -10.49 -6.44
C GLY A 12 13.16 -9.45 -7.57
N LEU A 13 11.99 -8.88 -7.88
CA LEU A 13 11.86 -7.92 -8.97
C LEU A 13 12.31 -6.52 -8.54
N GLU A 14 13.62 -6.29 -8.55
CA GLU A 14 14.25 -5.05 -8.09
C GLU A 14 13.77 -3.79 -8.82
N LYS A 15 13.33 -3.90 -10.08
CA LYS A 15 12.90 -2.76 -10.90
C LYS A 15 11.39 -2.52 -10.88
N LEU A 16 10.63 -3.33 -10.15
CA LEU A 16 9.17 -3.23 -10.16
C LEU A 16 8.73 -1.92 -9.48
N GLY A 17 8.03 -1.05 -10.21
CA GLY A 17 7.53 0.22 -9.69
C GLY A 17 6.07 0.15 -9.23
N ARG A 18 5.24 -0.62 -9.92
CA ARG A 18 3.81 -0.74 -9.63
C ARG A 18 3.41 -2.21 -9.58
N LEU A 19 2.62 -2.58 -8.58
CA LEU A 19 2.08 -3.92 -8.41
C LEU A 19 0.55 -3.83 -8.31
N LEU A 20 -0.14 -4.50 -9.22
CA LEU A 20 -1.60 -4.48 -9.36
C LEU A 20 -2.14 -5.88 -9.06
N LEU A 21 -2.82 -6.02 -7.93
CA LEU A 21 -3.41 -7.25 -7.40
C LEU A 21 -4.93 -7.15 -7.24
N GLN A 22 -5.56 -6.07 -7.71
CA GLN A 22 -6.98 -5.86 -7.52
C GLN A 22 -7.85 -6.94 -8.19
N ASP A 23 -9.08 -7.10 -7.70
CA ASP A 23 -10.05 -8.08 -8.20
C ASP A 23 -9.51 -9.52 -8.16
N ASN A 24 -8.97 -9.91 -7.02
CA ASN A 24 -8.44 -11.25 -6.77
C ASN A 24 -9.04 -11.85 -5.48
N ARG A 25 -8.39 -12.86 -4.91
CA ARG A 25 -8.87 -13.59 -3.73
C ARG A 25 -7.80 -13.71 -2.67
N PHE A 26 -6.87 -12.76 -2.60
CA PHE A 26 -5.84 -12.74 -1.56
C PHE A 26 -6.49 -12.55 -0.20
N GLU A 27 -6.26 -13.51 0.70
CA GLU A 27 -6.68 -13.42 2.11
C GLU A 27 -5.62 -12.70 2.96
N ARG A 28 -4.37 -12.75 2.51
CA ARG A 28 -3.23 -12.05 3.11
C ARG A 28 -2.24 -11.63 2.02
N LEU A 29 -1.55 -10.52 2.26
CA LEU A 29 -0.36 -10.17 1.49
C LEU A 29 0.85 -10.95 2.05
N PRO A 30 1.72 -11.52 1.20
CA PRO A 30 2.90 -12.21 1.68
C PRO A 30 3.94 -11.22 2.21
N GLU A 31 4.56 -11.51 3.36
CA GLU A 31 5.62 -10.68 3.96
C GLU A 31 6.80 -10.44 3.01
N GLY A 32 7.05 -11.37 2.09
CA GLY A 32 8.08 -11.23 1.05
C GLY A 32 7.92 -10.00 0.15
N LEU A 33 6.73 -9.42 0.05
CA LEU A 33 6.51 -8.15 -0.64
C LEU A 33 7.34 -7.00 -0.05
N GLY A 34 7.67 -7.05 1.25
CA GLY A 34 8.53 -6.07 1.90
C GLY A 34 9.92 -5.94 1.28
N ARG A 35 10.38 -6.95 0.51
CA ARG A 35 11.67 -6.93 -0.22
C ARG A 35 11.64 -6.07 -1.48
N LEU A 36 10.47 -5.63 -1.93
CA LEU A 36 10.32 -4.84 -3.14
C LEU A 36 10.66 -3.37 -2.88
N GLU A 37 11.94 -3.04 -3.03
CA GLU A 37 12.46 -1.71 -2.65
C GLU A 37 11.95 -0.56 -3.53
N ARG A 38 11.51 -0.84 -4.76
CA ARG A 38 11.12 0.20 -5.74
C ARG A 38 9.62 0.30 -5.98
N VAL A 39 8.82 -0.61 -5.40
CA VAL A 39 7.38 -0.57 -5.59
C VAL A 39 6.83 0.62 -4.83
N HIS A 40 6.30 1.55 -5.60
CA HIS A 40 5.76 2.79 -5.09
C HIS A 40 4.23 2.76 -5.01
N HIS A 41 3.60 2.02 -5.91
CA HIS A 41 2.15 1.85 -5.98
C HIS A 41 1.78 0.37 -5.85
N LEU A 42 1.03 0.04 -4.81
CA LEU A 42 0.45 -1.28 -4.59
C LEU A 42 -1.09 -1.16 -4.58
N ASN A 43 -1.73 -1.76 -5.57
CA ASN A 43 -3.18 -1.90 -5.57
C ASN A 43 -3.57 -3.31 -5.17
N ALA A 44 -4.22 -3.46 -4.02
CA ALA A 44 -4.75 -4.73 -3.54
C ALA A 44 -6.25 -4.62 -3.21
N ALA A 45 -6.96 -3.68 -3.86
CA ALA A 45 -8.40 -3.51 -3.72
C ALA A 45 -9.16 -4.78 -4.13
N ASP A 46 -10.40 -4.91 -3.67
CA ASP A 46 -11.32 -5.98 -4.06
C ASP A 46 -10.70 -7.38 -3.93
N ASN A 47 -10.20 -7.66 -2.72
CA ASN A 47 -9.65 -8.94 -2.28
C ASN A 47 -10.34 -9.36 -0.97
N LYS A 48 -9.73 -10.26 -0.20
CA LYS A 48 -10.24 -10.74 1.09
C LYS A 48 -9.28 -10.45 2.24
N LEU A 49 -8.48 -9.39 2.12
CA LEU A 49 -7.48 -9.04 3.12
C LEU A 49 -8.16 -8.61 4.42
N SER A 50 -7.76 -9.19 5.54
CA SER A 50 -8.19 -8.77 6.88
C SER A 50 -7.19 -7.83 7.56
N SER A 51 -5.94 -7.85 7.12
CA SER A 51 -4.86 -6.99 7.62
C SER A 51 -3.80 -6.75 6.54
N VAL A 52 -2.88 -5.82 6.81
CA VAL A 52 -1.67 -5.58 6.02
C VAL A 52 -0.46 -5.92 6.88
N PRO A 53 0.47 -6.77 6.40
CA PRO A 53 1.65 -7.11 7.19
C PRO A 53 2.60 -5.91 7.28
N THR A 54 3.22 -5.72 8.45
CA THR A 54 4.17 -4.63 8.73
C THR A 54 5.28 -4.48 7.67
N PRO A 55 5.91 -5.57 7.15
CA PRO A 55 6.90 -5.44 6.08
C PRO A 55 6.38 -4.75 4.79
N VAL A 56 5.09 -4.86 4.49
CA VAL A 56 4.49 -4.14 3.35
C VAL A 56 4.32 -2.66 3.69
N LEU A 57 3.87 -2.36 4.91
CA LEU A 57 3.76 -0.97 5.39
C LEU A 57 5.11 -0.27 5.50
N GLU A 58 6.20 -1.02 5.69
CA GLU A 58 7.57 -0.48 5.81
C GLU A 58 8.33 -0.40 4.47
N MET A 59 7.73 -0.84 3.36
CA MET A 59 8.37 -0.79 2.05
C MET A 59 8.89 0.62 1.72
N PRO A 60 10.19 0.76 1.37
CA PRO A 60 10.88 2.05 1.41
C PRO A 60 10.39 3.05 0.35
N ALA A 61 9.91 2.57 -0.81
CA ALA A 61 9.34 3.43 -1.86
C ALA A 61 7.80 3.50 -1.84
N LEU A 62 7.14 2.65 -1.03
CA LEU A 62 5.69 2.53 -1.05
C LEU A 62 5.06 3.80 -0.48
N ALA A 63 4.19 4.38 -1.27
CA ALA A 63 3.48 5.62 -0.91
C ALA A 63 2.03 5.63 -1.39
N GLU A 64 1.63 4.66 -2.21
CA GLU A 64 0.23 4.48 -2.61
C GLU A 64 -0.15 3.03 -2.34
N LEU A 65 -1.06 2.83 -1.39
CA LEU A 65 -1.60 1.54 -1.02
C LEU A 65 -3.11 1.62 -1.12
N TRP A 66 -3.71 0.76 -1.95
CA TRP A 66 -5.15 0.73 -2.19
C TRP A 66 -5.73 -0.57 -1.64
N LEU A 67 -6.69 -0.44 -0.72
CA LEU A 67 -7.26 -1.56 0.03
C LEU A 67 -8.79 -1.58 0.02
N ALA A 68 -9.44 -0.69 -0.73
CA ALA A 68 -10.90 -0.64 -0.86
C ALA A 68 -11.47 -2.03 -1.21
N GLY A 69 -12.68 -2.34 -0.76
CA GLY A 69 -13.31 -3.64 -1.03
C GLY A 69 -12.68 -4.84 -0.30
N ASN A 70 -11.83 -4.62 0.71
CA ASN A 70 -11.32 -5.66 1.60
C ASN A 70 -11.94 -5.56 3.00
N PRO A 71 -12.15 -6.68 3.71
CA PRO A 71 -12.62 -6.71 5.10
C PRO A 71 -11.50 -6.38 6.12
N ILE A 72 -10.73 -5.32 5.87
CA ILE A 72 -9.60 -4.93 6.73
C ILE A 72 -10.09 -4.37 8.06
N ASP A 73 -9.43 -4.79 9.15
CA ASP A 73 -9.54 -4.13 10.44
C ASP A 73 -8.88 -2.73 10.35
N ARG A 74 -9.72 -1.73 10.08
CA ARG A 74 -9.30 -0.34 9.92
C ARG A 74 -8.76 0.25 11.22
N GLN A 75 -9.33 -0.16 12.35
CA GLN A 75 -8.91 0.35 13.65
C GLN A 75 -7.53 -0.19 13.99
N GLY A 76 -7.33 -1.51 13.89
CA GLY A 76 -6.03 -2.12 14.10
C GLY A 76 -4.95 -1.57 13.16
N LEU A 77 -5.30 -1.31 11.89
CA LEU A 77 -4.37 -0.71 10.94
C LEU A 77 -4.00 0.74 11.32
N GLN A 78 -4.93 1.53 11.85
CA GLN A 78 -4.66 2.91 12.30
C GLN A 78 -3.78 2.97 13.55
N GLU A 79 -3.81 1.92 14.38
CA GLU A 79 -2.99 1.78 15.58
C GLU A 79 -1.57 1.25 15.26
N ASP A 80 -1.32 0.74 14.04
CA ASP A 80 -0.01 0.23 13.62
C ASP A 80 0.99 1.38 13.36
N PRO A 81 2.12 1.45 14.10
CA PRO A 81 3.11 2.52 13.92
C PRO A 81 3.76 2.55 12.53
N ALA A 82 3.84 1.41 11.82
CA ALA A 82 4.39 1.36 10.47
C ALA A 82 3.51 2.11 9.45
N LEU A 83 2.22 2.27 9.74
CA LEU A 83 1.34 3.09 8.92
C LEU A 83 1.83 4.54 8.85
N GLU A 84 2.35 5.11 9.94
CA GLU A 84 2.86 6.48 9.95
C GLU A 84 3.99 6.67 8.94
N GLY A 85 4.90 5.70 8.83
CA GLY A 85 5.98 5.72 7.85
C GLY A 85 5.45 5.77 6.42
N LEU A 86 4.43 4.97 6.10
CA LEU A 86 3.77 4.98 4.80
C LEU A 86 3.09 6.32 4.52
N LEU A 87 2.37 6.89 5.50
CA LEU A 87 1.68 8.17 5.34
C LEU A 87 2.66 9.31 5.08
N ARG A 88 3.80 9.35 5.78
CA ARG A 88 4.87 10.33 5.51
C ARG A 88 5.43 10.21 4.10
N ARG A 89 5.66 8.98 3.61
CA ARG A 89 6.13 8.76 2.24
C ARG A 89 5.08 9.20 1.22
N ARG A 90 3.80 8.94 1.49
CA ARG A 90 2.67 9.35 0.64
C ARG A 90 2.60 10.87 0.53
N GLU A 91 2.65 11.56 1.67
CA GLU A 91 2.68 13.02 1.75
C GLU A 91 3.87 13.57 0.96
N ALA A 92 5.07 13.04 1.16
CA ALA A 92 6.26 13.46 0.43
C ALA A 92 6.11 13.29 -1.10
N ARG A 93 5.51 12.19 -1.57
CA ARG A 93 5.24 12.00 -2.99
C ARG A 93 4.22 13.00 -3.52
N ILE A 94 3.11 13.20 -2.82
CA ILE A 94 2.09 14.15 -3.25
C ILE A 94 2.65 15.57 -3.30
N ASN A 95 3.42 15.97 -2.30
CA ASN A 95 4.13 17.25 -2.29
C ASN A 95 5.09 17.35 -3.49
N ASN A 96 5.86 16.31 -3.80
CA ASN A 96 6.70 16.28 -4.99
C ASN A 96 5.91 16.54 -6.29
N ILE A 97 4.69 16.01 -6.40
CA ILE A 97 3.79 16.25 -7.55
C ILE A 97 3.21 17.68 -7.54
N LEU A 98 2.83 18.19 -6.37
CA LEU A 98 2.09 19.45 -6.18
C LEU A 98 2.97 20.71 -6.10
N ILE A 99 4.29 20.57 -5.88
CA ILE A 99 5.27 21.68 -5.97
C ILE A 99 5.29 22.32 -7.38
N SER A 100 4.58 21.76 -8.36
CA SER A 100 4.37 22.40 -9.66
C SER A 100 3.20 23.40 -9.75
N LYS A 101 2.28 23.55 -8.75
CA LYS A 101 1.11 24.46 -8.96
C LYS A 101 0.33 25.03 -7.77
N VAL A 102 0.38 24.51 -6.54
CA VAL A 102 -0.43 25.05 -5.43
C VAL A 102 0.30 24.88 -4.10
N GLY A 103 0.15 25.83 -3.16
CA GLY A 103 0.80 25.84 -1.84
C GLY A 103 0.49 24.62 -0.95
N PRO A 104 0.94 24.60 0.32
CA PRO A 104 0.89 23.41 1.18
C PRO A 104 -0.54 22.88 1.28
N VAL A 105 -0.76 21.65 0.78
CA VAL A 105 -2.06 20.99 0.84
C VAL A 105 -2.13 20.23 2.16
N VAL A 106 -3.05 20.64 3.03
CA VAL A 106 -3.42 19.87 4.22
C VAL A 106 -4.30 18.71 3.74
N ILE A 107 -3.69 17.56 3.49
CA ILE A 107 -4.41 16.34 3.12
C ILE A 107 -4.75 15.63 4.42
N ASP A 108 -6.01 15.25 4.62
CA ASP A 108 -6.36 14.35 5.72
C ASP A 108 -5.72 12.98 5.41
N LEU A 109 -4.56 12.73 6.03
CA LEU A 109 -3.72 11.56 5.78
C LEU A 109 -4.32 10.27 6.37
N ARG A 110 -5.51 10.32 6.99
CA ARG A 110 -6.13 9.16 7.63
C ARG A 110 -6.61 8.07 6.67
N VAL A 111 -6.45 8.24 5.35
CA VAL A 111 -7.23 7.43 4.41
C VAL A 111 -6.45 7.01 3.16
N CYS A 112 -5.80 5.85 3.25
CA CYS A 112 -5.41 5.00 2.11
C CYS A 112 -6.63 4.29 1.48
N GLY A 113 -7.72 5.02 1.21
CA GLY A 113 -8.99 4.46 0.73
C GLY A 113 -9.81 3.70 1.80
N LEU A 114 -9.68 4.07 3.07
CA LEU A 114 -10.50 3.57 4.18
C LEU A 114 -11.83 4.31 4.36
N ASP A 115 -12.10 5.36 3.59
CA ASP A 115 -13.39 6.04 3.56
C ASP A 115 -14.35 5.18 2.73
N GLY A 116 -15.09 4.35 3.44
CA GLY A 116 -16.45 3.96 3.04
C GLY A 116 -17.42 4.85 3.79
#